data_AF-A0A9E3MSI8-F1
#
_entry.id   AF-A0A9E3MSI8-F1
#
_cell.length_a   1.000
_cell.length_b   1.000
_cell.length_c   1.000
_cell.angle_alpha   90.00
_cell.angle_beta   90.00
_cell.angle_gamma   90.00
#
_symmetry.space_group_name_H-M   'P 1'
#
loop_
_entity.id
_entity.type
_entity.pdbx_description
1 polymer ?
#
loop_
_entity_poly.entity_id
_entity_poly.type
_entity_poly.pdbx_seq_one_letter_code
_entity_poly.pdbx_strand_id
1 'polypeptide(L)'
;MVGDRDTADRYFEPQVETMPREELRARQEKQLLELVEYAYANSAFYRELWDEHGVHPRDIRSVEDFRARIPFITKDMIRAYRSRTGDAFAGLLCVPVEELTSVSSSSG
;
A
#
# COMPACT_ATOMS: atom_id res chain seq x y z
N MET A 1 -36.16 23.85 -10.94
CA MET A 1 -35.32 24.01 -9.74
C MET A 1 -35.22 22.65 -9.08
N VAL A 2 -34.14 21.90 -9.34
CA VAL A 2 -33.89 20.62 -8.67
C VAL A 2 -33.30 20.99 -7.32
N GLY A 3 -34.07 20.73 -6.26
CA GLY A 3 -33.65 21.00 -4.89
C GLY A 3 -32.35 20.28 -4.57
N ASP A 4 -31.51 20.99 -3.83
CA ASP A 4 -30.31 20.52 -3.16
C ASP A 4 -30.64 19.22 -2.42
N ARG A 5 -30.33 18.06 -3.02
CA ARG A 5 -30.28 16.82 -2.25
C ARG A 5 -29.05 16.98 -1.38
N ASP A 6 -29.29 17.05 -0.08
CA ASP A 6 -28.26 17.18 0.94
C ASP A 6 -27.09 16.25 0.60
N THR A 7 -25.88 16.79 0.54
CA THR A 7 -24.65 16.05 0.17
C THR A 7 -24.50 14.71 0.91
N ALA A 8 -25.10 14.58 2.10
CA ALA A 8 -25.16 13.34 2.88
C ALA A 8 -25.93 12.19 2.20
N ASP A 9 -26.96 12.47 1.39
CA ASP A 9 -27.75 11.43 0.72
C ASP A 9 -27.09 10.91 -0.57
N ARG A 10 -26.04 11.58 -1.06
CA ARG A 10 -25.37 11.26 -2.33
C ARG A 10 -24.06 10.49 -2.15
N TYR A 11 -23.37 10.68 -1.03
CA TYR A 11 -22.02 10.16 -0.79
C TYR A 11 -22.01 9.34 0.50
N PHE A 12 -21.29 8.22 0.52
CA PHE A 12 -21.24 7.33 1.70
C PHE A 12 -20.37 7.96 2.81
N GLU A 13 -19.24 8.54 2.42
CA GLU A 13 -18.35 9.34 3.26
C GLU A 13 -18.13 10.73 2.63
N PRO A 14 -19.10 11.67 2.77
CA PRO A 14 -19.02 12.97 2.10
C PRO A 14 -17.73 13.73 2.39
N GLN A 15 -17.19 13.64 3.61
CA GLN A 15 -15.95 14.31 4.01
C GLN A 15 -14.71 13.86 3.22
N VAL A 16 -14.66 12.59 2.78
CA VAL A 16 -13.55 12.05 2.00
C VAL A 16 -13.84 12.17 0.51
N GLU A 17 -15.07 11.82 0.10
CA GLU A 17 -15.48 11.77 -1.30
C GLU A 17 -15.56 13.15 -1.96
N THR A 18 -15.82 14.20 -1.16
CA THR A 18 -15.91 15.59 -1.65
C THR A 18 -14.74 16.47 -1.22
N MET A 19 -13.71 15.87 -0.60
CA MET A 19 -12.52 16.58 -0.11
C MET A 19 -11.87 17.44 -1.20
N PRO A 20 -11.46 18.69 -0.89
CA PRO A 20 -10.71 19.52 -1.83
C PRO A 20 -9.47 18.79 -2.36
N ARG A 21 -9.14 19.00 -3.63
CA ARG A 21 -8.07 18.23 -4.29
C ARG A 21 -6.70 18.41 -3.65
N GLU A 22 -6.41 19.60 -3.12
CA GLU A 22 -5.14 19.87 -2.43
C GLU A 22 -5.07 19.14 -1.08
N GLU A 23 -6.15 19.16 -0.30
CA GLU A 23 -6.26 18.42 0.96
C GLU A 23 -6.16 16.90 0.75
N LEU A 24 -6.82 16.39 -0.30
CA LEU A 24 -6.77 14.97 -0.65
C LEU A 24 -5.33 14.54 -1.00
N ARG A 25 -4.60 15.36 -1.76
CA ARG A 25 -3.19 15.07 -2.11
C ARG A 25 -2.31 15.07 -0.86
N ALA A 26 -2.45 16.06 0.02
CA ALA A 26 -1.68 16.12 1.27
C ALA A 26 -1.98 14.90 2.17
N ARG A 27 -3.25 14.48 2.25
CA ARG A 27 -3.63 13.27 2.99
C ARG A 27 -3.02 12.01 2.38
N GLN A 28 -3.10 11.85 1.05
CA GLN A 28 -2.52 10.70 0.35
C GLN A 28 -1.01 10.62 0.53
N GLU A 29 -0.30 11.75 0.44
CA GLU A 29 1.14 11.79 0.66
C GLU A 29 1.50 11.35 2.09
N LYS A 30 0.83 11.92 3.10
CA LYS A 30 1.05 11.51 4.49
C LYS A 30 0.85 10.00 4.69
N GLN A 31 -0.26 9.47 4.20
CA GLN A 31 -0.58 8.03 4.33
C GLN A 31 0.41 7.15 3.56
N LEU A 32 0.88 7.60 2.40
CA LEU A 32 1.89 6.90 1.61
C LEU A 32 3.21 6.78 2.38
N LEU A 33 3.67 7.88 2.98
CA LEU A 33 4.92 7.89 3.74
C LEU A 33 4.85 6.96 4.96
N GLU A 34 3.72 6.96 5.67
CA GLU A 34 3.46 6.01 6.77
C GLU A 34 3.46 4.55 6.27
N LEU A 35 2.85 4.29 5.11
CA LEU A 35 2.79 2.95 4.52
C LEU A 35 4.16 2.45 4.04
N VAL A 36 5.01 3.33 3.52
CA VAL A 36 6.37 2.98 3.07
C VAL A 36 7.20 2.47 4.24
N GLU A 37 7.22 3.20 5.36
CA GLU A 37 7.89 2.78 6.59
C GLU A 37 7.30 1.47 7.13
N TYR A 38 5.97 1.37 7.18
CA TYR A 38 5.28 0.17 7.64
C TYR A 38 5.61 -1.07 6.79
N ALA A 39 5.58 -0.96 5.47
CA ALA A 39 5.85 -2.08 4.57
C ALA A 39 7.30 -2.57 4.71
N TYR A 40 8.27 -1.65 4.73
CA TYR A 40 9.68 -2.02 4.88
C TYR A 40 10.00 -2.65 6.24
N ALA A 41 9.40 -2.14 7.31
CA ALA A 41 9.60 -2.70 8.64
C ALA A 41 8.98 -4.11 8.78
N ASN A 42 7.78 -4.32 8.23
CA ASN A 42 6.98 -5.50 8.57
C ASN A 42 6.97 -6.60 7.50
N SER A 43 7.33 -6.32 6.25
CA SER A 43 7.37 -7.31 5.18
C SER A 43 8.80 -7.62 4.74
N ALA A 44 9.17 -8.88 4.85
CA ALA A 44 10.47 -9.36 4.38
C ALA A 44 10.60 -9.22 2.85
N PHE A 45 9.51 -9.40 2.10
CA PHE A 45 9.49 -9.21 0.65
C PHE A 45 9.81 -7.77 0.25
N TYR A 46 9.10 -6.79 0.83
CA TYR A 46 9.34 -5.38 0.50
C TYR A 46 10.75 -4.94 0.90
N ARG A 47 11.21 -5.34 2.08
CA ARG A 47 12.57 -5.02 2.55
C ARG A 47 13.64 -5.58 1.62
N GLU A 48 13.59 -6.87 1.29
CA GLU A 48 14.56 -7.50 0.39
C GLU A 48 14.54 -6.83 -0.99
N LEU A 49 13.34 -6.63 -1.57
CA LEU A 49 13.20 -6.02 -2.88
C LEU A 49 13.76 -4.59 -2.92
N TRP A 50 13.48 -3.79 -1.90
CA TRP A 50 13.93 -2.40 -1.85
C TRP A 50 15.43 -2.30 -1.58
N ASP A 51 15.97 -3.13 -0.68
CA ASP A 51 17.41 -3.22 -0.42
C ASP A 51 18.19 -3.61 -1.69
N GLU A 52 17.70 -4.57 -2.47
CA GLU A 52 18.29 -4.97 -3.76
C GLU A 52 18.32 -3.83 -4.79
N HIS A 53 17.36 -2.91 -4.72
CA HIS A 53 17.28 -1.73 -5.59
C HIS A 53 17.93 -0.48 -4.95
N GLY A 54 18.54 -0.62 -3.77
CA GLY A 54 19.19 0.48 -3.05
C GLY A 54 18.23 1.56 -2.58
N VAL A 55 16.98 1.18 -2.26
CA VAL A 55 15.92 2.10 -1.81
C VAL A 55 15.69 1.91 -0.32
N HIS A 56 15.83 2.97 0.47
CA HIS A 56 15.47 2.96 1.90
C HIS A 56 14.27 3.89 2.14
N PRO A 57 13.36 3.60 3.09
CA PRO A 57 12.21 4.45 3.40
C PRO A 57 12.52 5.95 3.57
N ARG A 58 13.61 6.27 4.27
CA ARG A 58 14.16 7.63 4.45
C ARG A 58 14.40 8.45 3.15
N ASP A 59 14.52 7.76 2.01
CA ASP A 59 14.74 8.37 0.69
C ASP A 59 13.42 8.76 0.00
N ILE A 60 12.28 8.36 0.57
CA ILE A 60 10.94 8.66 0.08
C ILE A 60 10.35 9.77 0.95
N ARG A 61 10.29 10.99 0.41
CA ARG A 61 9.75 12.16 1.13
C ARG A 61 8.52 12.77 0.47
N SER A 62 8.15 12.30 -0.70
CA SER A 62 6.94 12.70 -1.42
C SER A 62 6.39 11.56 -2.28
N VAL A 63 5.20 11.79 -2.86
CA VAL A 63 4.61 10.88 -3.86
C VAL A 63 5.49 10.76 -5.11
N GLU A 64 6.21 11.82 -5.49
CA GLU A 64 7.14 11.83 -6.62
C GLU A 64 8.37 10.97 -6.35
N ASP A 65 8.96 11.06 -5.15
CA ASP A 65 10.07 10.18 -4.75
C ASP A 65 9.64 8.72 -4.81
N PHE A 66 8.45 8.42 -4.28
CA PHE A 66 7.88 7.07 -4.31
C PHE A 66 7.80 6.55 -5.76
N ARG A 67 7.23 7.34 -6.67
CA ARG A 67 7.09 6.96 -8.09
C ARG A 67 8.42 6.78 -8.80
N ALA A 68 9.42 7.59 -8.45
CA ALA A 68 10.72 7.56 -9.11
C ALA A 68 11.62 6.42 -8.61
N ARG A 69 11.48 6.00 -7.35
CA ARG A 69 12.42 5.11 -6.67
C ARG A 69 11.88 3.71 -6.40
N ILE A 70 10.59 3.58 -6.05
CA ILE A 70 10.04 2.29 -5.64
C ILE A 70 9.84 1.38 -6.86
N PRO A 71 10.42 0.17 -6.87
CA PRO A 71 10.28 -0.75 -7.99
C PRO A 71 8.85 -1.29 -8.09
N PHE A 72 8.40 -1.55 -9.32
CA PHE A 72 7.13 -2.25 -9.55
C PHE A 72 7.22 -3.70 -9.08
N ILE A 73 6.11 -4.20 -8.56
CA ILE A 73 5.98 -5.59 -8.12
C ILE A 73 5.15 -6.36 -9.14
N THR A 74 5.67 -7.51 -9.57
CA THR A 74 4.95 -8.42 -10.47
C THR A 74 4.52 -9.68 -9.72
N LYS A 75 3.50 -10.37 -10.26
CA LYS A 75 3.06 -11.67 -9.72
C LYS A 75 4.20 -12.70 -9.71
N ASP A 76 5.08 -12.66 -10.70
CA ASP A 76 6.17 -13.62 -10.81
C ASP A 76 7.25 -13.39 -9.75
N MET A 77 7.50 -12.14 -9.35
CA MET A 77 8.39 -11.84 -8.21
C MET A 77 7.84 -12.42 -6.91
N ILE A 78 6.54 -12.28 -6.66
CA ILE A 78 5.88 -12.83 -5.47
C ILE A 78 5.95 -14.37 -5.48
N ARG A 79 5.65 -14.99 -6.64
CA ARG A 79 5.74 -16.45 -6.81
C ARG A 79 7.18 -16.95 -6.60
N ALA A 80 8.17 -16.27 -7.18
CA ALA A 80 9.58 -16.61 -7.04
C ALA A 80 10.05 -16.51 -5.59
N TYR A 81 9.66 -15.45 -4.87
CA TYR A 81 9.97 -15.31 -3.45
C TYR A 81 9.38 -16.46 -2.63
N ARG A 82 8.09 -16.80 -2.85
CA ARG A 82 7.44 -17.94 -2.19
C ARG A 82 8.15 -19.26 -2.48
N SER A 83 8.48 -19.52 -3.74
CA SER A 83 9.21 -20.74 -4.12
C SER A 83 10.59 -20.83 -3.50
N ARG A 84 11.30 -19.69 -3.37
CA ARG A 84 12.65 -19.62 -2.80
C ARG A 84 12.65 -19.77 -1.27
N THR A 85 11.70 -19.16 -0.58
CA THR A 85 11.69 -19.08 0.89
C THR A 85 10.82 -20.13 1.56
N GLY A 86 9.84 -20.70 0.84
CA GLY A 86 8.83 -21.59 1.40
C GLY A 86 7.75 -20.88 2.22
N ASP A 87 7.79 -19.54 2.31
CA ASP A 87 6.78 -18.76 3.03
C ASP A 87 5.43 -18.81 2.30
N ALA A 88 4.40 -19.30 3.00
CA ALA A 88 3.03 -19.40 2.48
C ALA A 88 2.45 -18.05 2.04
N PHE A 89 2.90 -16.95 2.64
CA PHE A 89 2.46 -15.58 2.36
C PHE A 89 3.47 -14.78 1.52
N ALA A 90 4.50 -15.45 0.99
CA ALA A 90 5.50 -14.86 0.11
C ALA A 90 6.21 -13.62 0.71
N GLY A 91 6.41 -13.59 2.02
CA GLY A 91 7.03 -12.46 2.72
C GLY A 91 6.19 -11.19 2.75
N LEU A 92 4.95 -11.20 2.27
CA LEU A 92 4.07 -10.04 2.17
C LEU A 92 3.23 -9.78 3.42
N LEU A 93 3.12 -10.76 4.31
CA LEU A 93 2.32 -10.62 5.53
C LEU A 93 2.99 -9.60 6.46
N CYS A 94 2.33 -8.48 6.72
CA CYS A 94 2.83 -7.40 7.60
C CYS A 94 2.31 -7.49 9.04
N VAL A 95 1.52 -8.52 9.35
CA VAL A 95 0.93 -8.76 10.68
C VAL A 95 1.31 -10.16 11.16
N PRO A 96 1.37 -10.39 12.48
CA PRO A 96 1.57 -11.75 13.00
C PRO A 96 0.43 -12.68 12.57
N VAL A 97 0.71 -13.98 12.45
CA VAL A 97 -0.25 -14.98 11.95
C VAL A 97 -1.49 -15.06 12.85
N GLU A 98 -1.36 -14.74 14.13
CA GLU A 98 -2.43 -14.73 15.13
C GLU A 98 -3.49 -13.64 14.86
N GLU A 99 -3.15 -12.59 14.10
CA GLU A 99 -4.08 -11.54 13.69
C GLU A 99 -4.78 -11.85 12.35
N LEU A 100 -4.43 -12.96 11.71
CA LEU A 100 -4.98 -13.37 10.43
C LEU A 100 -6.43 -13.86 10.59
N THR A 101 -7.37 -13.17 9.95
CA THR A 101 -8.81 -13.50 10.03
C THR A 101 -9.30 -14.37 8.87
N SER A 102 -8.62 -14.34 7.72
CA SER A 102 -9.01 -15.11 6.54
C SER A 102 -7.81 -15.39 5.62
N VAL A 103 -7.91 -16.49 4.86
CA VAL A 103 -6.96 -16.84 3.80
C VAL A 103 -7.73 -17.04 2.51
N SER A 104 -7.25 -16.42 1.44
CA SER A 104 -7.74 -16.65 0.08
C SER A 104 -6.58 -17.01 -0.83
N SER A 105 -6.89 -17.67 -1.94
CA SER A 105 -5.91 -18.05 -2.95
C SER A 105 -6.44 -17.76 -4.35
N SER A 106 -5.54 -17.46 -5.28
CA SER A 106 -5.85 -17.41 -6.70
C SER A 106 -5.89 -18.83 -7.27
N SER A 107 -6.70 -19.07 -8.29
CA SER A 107 -6.82 -20.38 -8.96
C SER A 107 -5.58 -20.78 -9.79
N GLY A 108 -4.69 -19.83 -10.10
CA GLY A 108 -3.53 -20.02 -10.96
C GLY A 108 -3.03 -18.70 -11.49
#